data_AF-A0A954QQ03-F1
#
_entry.id   AF-A0A954QQ03-F1
#
_cell.length_a   1.000
_cell.length_b   1.000
_cell.length_c   1.000
_cell.angle_alpha   90.00
_cell.angle_beta   90.00
_cell.angle_gamma   90.00
#
_symmetry.space_group_name_H-M   'P 1'
#
loop_
_entity.id
_entity.type
_entity.pdbx_description
1 polymer ?
#
loop_
_entity_poly.entity_id
_entity_poly.type
_entity_poly.pdbx_seq_one_letter_code
_entity_poly.pdbx_strand_id
1 'polypeptide(L)' 'MSKSQREQRGDARTKMPERYQVEMQFLSLDQWLVKDHRVRTVWEYVESLDLSEIYDSIKARSGTAGRDAIDPRIL' A
#
# COMPACT_ATOMS: atom_id res chain seq x y z
N MET A 1 6.27 -10.47 -47.99
CA MET A 1 5.19 -11.24 -47.34
C MET A 1 4.86 -10.56 -46.02
N SER A 2 3.63 -10.13 -45.81
CA SER A 2 3.21 -9.47 -44.56
C SER A 2 3.10 -10.52 -43.45
N LYS A 3 3.78 -10.30 -42.32
CA LYS A 3 3.69 -11.19 -41.15
C LYS A 3 2.27 -11.19 -40.60
N SER A 4 1.80 -12.35 -40.16
CA SER A 4 0.47 -12.48 -39.56
C SER A 4 0.37 -11.64 -38.27
N GLN A 5 -0.83 -11.18 -37.91
CA GLN A 5 -1.04 -10.39 -36.69
C GLN A 5 -0.58 -11.11 -35.41
N ARG A 6 -0.56 -12.45 -35.41
CA ARG A 6 -0.08 -13.27 -34.29
C ARG A 6 1.44 -13.22 -34.14
N GLU A 7 2.17 -13.29 -35.25
CA GLU A 7 3.63 -13.16 -35.28
C GLU A 7 4.10 -11.76 -34.83
N GLN A 8 3.26 -10.74 -34.99
CA GLN A 8 3.54 -9.37 -34.55
C GLN A 8 3.25 -9.15 -33.05
N ARG A 9 2.25 -9.85 -32.50
CA ARG A 9 1.81 -9.68 -31.10
C ARG A 9 2.54 -10.57 -30.10
N GLY A 10 3.18 -11.65 -30.56
CA GLY A 10 3.76 -12.67 -29.68
C GLY A 10 2.69 -13.50 -28.97
N ASP A 11 3.12 -14.53 -28.24
CA ASP A 11 2.20 -15.41 -27.52
C ASP A 11 1.62 -14.75 -26.27
N ALA A 12 0.40 -15.17 -25.90
CA ALA A 12 -0.28 -14.68 -24.72
C ALA A 12 0.47 -15.11 -23.44
N ARG A 13 0.78 -14.15 -22.57
CA ARG A 13 1.33 -14.41 -21.23
C ARG A 13 0.19 -14.37 -20.22
N THR A 14 -0.23 -15.55 -19.76
CA THR A 14 -1.30 -15.68 -18.78
C THR A 14 -0.77 -16.29 -17.48
N LYS A 15 -1.39 -15.94 -16.36
CA LYS A 15 -1.23 -16.64 -15.09
C LYS A 15 -2.19 -17.83 -15.09
N MET A 16 -1.76 -18.98 -14.56
CA MET A 16 -2.63 -20.15 -14.39
C MET A 16 -3.37 -20.05 -13.05
N PRO A 17 -4.63 -20.54 -12.97
CA PRO A 17 -5.36 -20.58 -11.72
C PRO A 17 -4.76 -21.62 -10.77
N GLU A 18 -4.39 -21.22 -9.55
CA GLU A 18 -4.04 -22.15 -8.48
C GLU A 18 -5.27 -22.43 -7.61
N ARG A 19 -5.87 -23.60 -7.83
CA ARG A 19 -7.20 -23.95 -7.31
C ARG A 19 -7.19 -24.35 -5.84
N TYR A 20 -6.02 -24.57 -5.26
CA TYR A 20 -5.85 -25.06 -3.90
C TYR A 20 -4.93 -24.16 -3.05
N GLN A 21 -4.63 -22.94 -3.49
CA GLN A 21 -3.77 -22.05 -2.72
C GLN A 21 -4.48 -21.59 -1.45
N VAL A 22 -4.07 -22.15 -0.33
CA VAL A 22 -4.37 -21.68 1.01
C VAL A 22 -3.07 -21.08 1.56
N GLU A 23 -3.07 -19.79 1.87
CA GLU A 23 -1.86 -19.08 2.32
C GLU A 23 -2.21 -18.14 3.48
N MET A 24 -1.48 -18.30 4.59
CA MET A 24 -1.52 -17.41 5.74
C MET A 24 -0.17 -16.71 5.84
N GLN A 25 -0.15 -15.40 5.61
CA GLN A 25 1.06 -14.58 5.68
C GLN A 25 1.08 -13.76 6.97
N PHE A 26 2.00 -14.11 7.87
CA PHE A 26 2.20 -13.43 9.15
C PHE A 26 3.35 -12.42 9.05
N LEU A 27 3.11 -11.36 8.31
CA LEU A 27 4.09 -10.30 8.08
C LEU A 27 3.54 -8.96 8.57
N SER A 28 4.39 -8.17 9.23
CA SER A 28 4.09 -6.76 9.48
C SER A 28 4.05 -5.98 8.17
N LEU A 29 3.45 -4.78 8.18
CA LEU A 29 3.46 -3.90 7.01
C LEU A 29 4.88 -3.64 6.49
N ASP A 30 5.85 -3.49 7.39
CA ASP A 30 7.25 -3.31 7.01
C ASP A 30 7.88 -4.56 6.37
N GLN A 31 7.48 -5.76 6.81
CA GLN A 31 7.98 -7.01 6.25
C GLN A 31 7.41 -7.29 4.85
N TRP A 32 6.25 -6.72 4.53
CA TRP A 32 5.69 -6.73 3.17
C TRP A 32 6.47 -5.86 2.17
N LEU A 33 7.28 -4.93 2.67
CA LEU A 33 8.00 -3.97 1.86
C LEU A 33 9.43 -4.43 1.62
N VAL A 34 9.81 -4.59 0.35
CA VAL A 34 11.22 -4.80 -0.01
C VAL A 34 12.09 -3.68 0.57
N LYS A 35 13.37 -4.00 0.82
CA LYS A 35 14.28 -3.09 1.52
C LYS A 35 14.36 -1.70 0.87
N ASP A 36 14.38 -1.64 -0.46
CA ASP A 36 14.53 -0.39 -1.22
C ASP A 36 13.19 0.16 -1.74
N HIS A 37 12.07 -0.20 -1.08
CA HIS A 37 10.74 0.28 -1.50
C HIS A 37 10.58 1.77 -1.18
N ARG A 38 10.16 2.56 -2.18
CA ARG A 38 10.03 4.03 -2.08
C ARG A 38 9.10 4.53 -0.96
N VAL A 39 8.16 3.70 -0.51
CA VAL A 39 7.25 4.06 0.60
C VAL A 39 8.02 4.30 1.90
N ARG A 40 9.19 3.67 2.10
CA ARG A 40 10.04 3.90 3.27
C ARG A 40 10.50 5.35 3.33
N THR A 41 10.88 5.93 2.19
CA THR A 41 11.24 7.36 2.08
C THR A 41 10.04 8.27 2.35
N VAL A 42 8.84 7.90 1.87
CA VAL A 42 7.62 8.67 2.16
C VAL A 42 7.32 8.63 3.66
N TRP A 43 7.47 7.47 4.29
CA TRP A 43 7.25 7.29 5.71
C TRP A 43 8.24 8.10 6.55
N GLU A 44 9.54 8.01 6.25
CA GLU A 44 10.59 8.83 6.89
C GLU A 44 10.33 10.33 6.75
N TYR A 45 9.86 10.77 5.57
CA TYR A 45 9.47 12.15 5.35
C TYR A 45 8.30 12.56 6.24
N VAL A 46 7.22 11.77 6.29
CA VAL A 46 6.06 12.03 7.15
C VAL A 46 6.45 12.07 8.63
N GLU A 47 7.35 11.19 9.07
CA GLU A 47 7.89 11.18 10.44
C GLU A 47 8.71 12.43 10.78
N SER A 48 9.26 13.11 9.76
CA SER A 48 10.01 14.36 9.95
C SER A 48 9.13 15.62 10.02
N LEU A 49 7.83 15.51 9.71
CA LEU A 49 6.92 16.64 9.69
C LEU A 49 6.39 16.99 11.09
N ASP A 50 6.22 18.28 11.35
CA ASP A 50 5.37 18.75 12.44
C ASP A 50 3.90 18.68 12.00
N LEU A 51 3.16 17.73 12.58
CA LEU A 51 1.75 17.49 12.28
C LEU A 51 0.83 18.08 13.37
N SER A 52 1.36 18.87 14.31
CA SER A 52 0.62 19.39 15.47
C SER A 52 -0.68 20.10 15.09
N GLU A 53 -0.66 21.00 14.11
CA GLU A 53 -1.85 21.71 13.65
C GLU A 53 -2.96 20.78 13.13
N ILE A 54 -2.58 19.68 12.47
CA ILE A 54 -3.54 18.69 11.95
C ILE A 54 -4.13 17.91 13.13
N TYR A 55 -3.30 17.46 14.08
CA TYR A 55 -3.78 16.81 15.29
C TYR A 55 -4.66 17.72 16.15
N ASP A 56 -4.41 19.02 16.18
CA ASP A 56 -5.20 20.01 16.92
C ASP A 56 -6.60 20.19 16.30
N SER A 57 -6.72 20.04 14.98
CA SER A 57 -8.01 20.09 14.28
C SER A 57 -8.96 18.90 14.58
N ILE A 58 -8.42 17.79 15.12
CA ILE A 58 -9.18 16.58 15.41
C ILE A 58 -10.14 16.82 16.59
N LYS A 59 -11.43 16.53 16.39
CA LYS A 59 -12.47 16.68 17.42
C LYS A 59 -12.61 15.46 18.32
N ALA A 60 -12.21 14.29 17.86
CA ALA A 60 -12.24 13.06 18.65
C ALA A 60 -11.12 13.12 19.70
N ARG A 61 -11.49 13.29 20.98
CA ARG A 61 -10.56 13.40 22.10
C ARG A 61 -10.85 12.33 23.15
N SER A 62 -9.85 11.99 23.96
CA SER A 62 -10.02 11.06 25.09
C SER A 62 -11.16 11.53 26.01
N GLY A 63 -12.05 10.63 26.38
CA GLY A 63 -13.21 10.92 27.24
C GLY A 63 -14.39 11.60 26.54
N THR A 64 -14.32 11.83 25.23
CA THR A 64 -15.44 12.36 24.43
C THR A 64 -16.05 11.27 23.56
N ALA A 65 -17.36 11.35 23.30
CA ALA A 65 -18.03 10.44 22.38
C ALA A 65 -17.62 10.75 20.93
N GLY A 66 -17.31 9.71 20.15
CA GLY A 66 -16.93 9.84 18.74
C GLY A 66 -16.16 8.62 18.25
N ARG A 67 -16.04 8.49 16.93
CA ARG A 67 -15.13 7.51 16.29
C ARG A 67 -13.73 8.11 16.22
N ASP A 68 -12.72 7.27 16.41
CA ASP A 68 -11.32 7.64 16.20
C ASP A 68 -11.11 8.22 14.80
N ALA A 69 -10.36 9.32 14.73
CA ALA A 69 -9.93 9.90 13.46
C ALA A 69 -8.85 9.03 12.81
N ILE A 70 -8.70 9.16 11.49
CA ILE A 70 -7.58 8.58 10.76
C ILE A 70 -6.31 9.30 11.22
N ASP A 71 -5.26 8.55 11.55
CA ASP A 71 -3.98 9.13 11.92
C ASP A 71 -3.42 9.94 10.73
N PRO A 72 -3.11 11.23 10.89
CA PRO A 72 -2.54 12.06 9.83
C PRO A 72 -1.30 11.47 9.14
N ARG A 73 -0.58 10.55 9.79
CA ARG A 73 0.59 9.89 9.21
C ARG A 73 0.27 8.85 8.12
N ILE A 74 -0.99 8.42 8.01
CA ILE A 74 -1.42 7.40 7.04
C ILE A 74 -2.37 7.94 5.96
N LEU A 75 -2.52 9.27 5.86
CA LEU A 75 -3.26 9.95 4.80
C LEU A 75 -2.41 10.11 3.53
#